data_AF-A0A9P9NTL9-F1
#
_entry.id   AF-A0A9P9NTL9-F1
#
_cell.length_a   1.000
_cell.length_b   1.000
_cell.length_c   1.000
_cell.angle_alpha   90.00
_cell.angle_beta   90.00
_cell.angle_gamma   90.00
#
_symmetry.space_group_name_H-M   'P 1'
#
loop_
_entity.id
_entity.type
_entity.pdbx_description
1 polymer ?
#
loop_
_entity_poly.entity_id
_entity_poly.type
_entity_poly.pdbx_seq_one_letter_code
_entity_poly.pdbx_strand_id
1 'polypeptide(L)'
;MNTESTKSTESTQKSKATADVQGAQRHSEATPPLEVVKQYNTRGGWTLHRLATATGFLCNCCSKEKKAKLVATRDGLWDKLCCNACYGQLLSTQK
;
A
#
# COMPACT_ATOMS: atom_id res chain seq x y z
N MET A 1 -38.46 -53.80 -3.24
CA MET A 1 -39.89 -53.75 -2.87
C MET A 1 -39.97 -53.10 -1.50
N ASN A 2 -40.53 -51.91 -1.24
CA ASN A 2 -41.21 -50.87 -2.03
C ASN A 2 -40.82 -49.48 -1.40
N THR A 3 -41.17 -48.26 -1.86
CA THR A 3 -42.00 -47.77 -2.99
C THR A 3 -41.45 -46.39 -3.50
N GLU A 4 -42.26 -45.64 -4.25
CA GLU A 4 -42.36 -44.16 -4.46
C GLU A 4 -41.20 -43.22 -4.04
N SER A 5 -40.64 -42.39 -4.92
CA SER A 5 -41.25 -41.32 -5.76
C SER A 5 -41.78 -40.11 -4.98
N THR A 6 -41.09 -38.98 -5.11
CA THR A 6 -41.73 -37.70 -5.49
C THR A 6 -40.70 -36.72 -6.05
N LYS A 7 -41.16 -35.82 -6.91
CA LYS A 7 -40.37 -34.93 -7.79
C LYS A 7 -40.85 -33.51 -7.56
N SER A 8 -39.96 -32.52 -7.70
CA SER A 8 -40.29 -31.07 -7.63
C SER A 8 -40.54 -30.60 -6.18
N THR A 9 -40.50 -29.31 -5.82
CA THR A 9 -40.63 -28.10 -6.65
C THR A 9 -39.77 -26.95 -6.14
N GLU A 10 -39.35 -26.11 -7.09
CA GLU A 10 -38.96 -24.72 -6.91
C GLU A 10 -39.99 -23.92 -6.07
N SER A 11 -39.53 -22.96 -5.25
CA SER A 11 -40.36 -21.86 -4.77
C SER A 11 -39.54 -20.59 -4.55
N THR A 12 -39.83 -19.62 -5.42
CA THR A 12 -39.10 -18.38 -5.64
C THR A 12 -39.64 -17.23 -4.78
N GLN A 13 -38.76 -16.50 -4.08
CA GLN A 13 -38.98 -15.15 -3.49
C GLN A 13 -40.08 -15.06 -2.39
N LYS A 14 -40.01 -14.18 -1.37
CA LYS A 14 -39.82 -12.73 -1.49
C LYS A 14 -39.53 -12.06 -0.14
N SER A 15 -38.62 -11.10 -0.21
CA SER A 15 -38.19 -10.10 0.76
C SER A 15 -39.16 -9.66 1.86
N LYS A 16 -38.64 -9.45 3.08
CA LYS A 16 -38.58 -8.10 3.67
C LYS A 16 -37.49 -7.97 4.73
N ALA A 17 -36.88 -6.78 4.79
CA ALA A 17 -35.77 -6.47 5.67
C ALA A 17 -36.24 -5.87 7.00
N THR A 18 -35.51 -6.18 8.07
CA THR A 18 -35.39 -5.34 9.27
C THR A 18 -33.91 -5.22 9.57
N ALA A 19 -33.40 -4.00 9.65
CA ALA A 19 -31.97 -3.74 9.81
C ALA A 19 -31.53 -4.11 11.23
N ASP A 20 -30.52 -4.99 11.33
CA ASP A 20 -29.72 -5.12 12.54
C ASP A 20 -28.37 -4.43 12.35
N VAL A 21 -27.92 -3.74 13.39
CA VAL A 21 -26.77 -2.83 13.34
C VAL A 21 -25.52 -3.60 13.71
N GLN A 22 -24.83 -4.18 12.72
CA GLN A 22 -23.42 -4.60 12.83
C GLN A 22 -22.79 -4.85 11.45
N GLY A 23 -21.82 -4.01 11.09
CA GLY A 23 -21.03 -4.16 9.87
C GLY A 23 -19.75 -3.33 9.97
N ALA A 24 -18.65 -3.98 10.36
CA ALA A 24 -17.39 -3.30 10.65
C ALA A 24 -16.78 -2.66 9.39
N GLN A 25 -17.05 -1.37 9.18
CA GLN A 25 -16.28 -0.54 8.25
C GLN A 25 -14.90 -0.25 8.84
N ARG A 26 -14.01 -1.27 8.80
CA ARG A 26 -12.59 -0.99 8.78
C ARG A 26 -12.34 -0.21 7.49
N HIS A 27 -11.96 1.04 7.62
CA HIS A 27 -11.46 1.80 6.49
C HIS A 27 -10.21 1.08 5.99
N SER A 28 -10.35 0.32 4.89
CA SER A 28 -9.23 -0.05 4.03
C SER A 28 -8.77 1.23 3.33
N GLU A 29 -8.18 2.13 4.12
CA GLU A 29 -7.60 3.38 3.65
C GLU A 29 -6.34 2.99 2.87
N ALA A 30 -6.55 2.76 1.57
CA ALA A 30 -5.48 2.52 0.63
C ALA A 30 -4.54 3.73 0.72
N THR A 31 -3.36 3.51 1.30
CA THR A 31 -2.33 4.53 1.47
C THR A 31 -2.21 5.32 0.17
N PRO A 32 -2.42 6.64 0.17
CA PRO A 32 -2.45 7.40 -1.07
C PRO A 32 -1.12 7.20 -1.81
N PRO A 33 -1.13 7.15 -3.16
CA PRO A 33 0.08 7.13 -3.95
C PRO A 33 1.06 8.20 -3.46
N LEU A 34 2.35 7.86 -3.42
CA LEU A 34 3.40 8.76 -2.94
C LEU A 34 3.53 9.97 -3.88
N GLU A 35 2.73 11.01 -3.63
CA GLU A 35 2.67 12.19 -4.49
C GLU A 35 4.01 12.94 -4.44
N VAL A 36 4.77 12.87 -5.54
CA VAL A 36 6.08 13.50 -5.68
C VAL A 36 5.92 14.94 -6.12
N VAL A 37 6.19 15.87 -5.22
CA VAL A 37 6.20 17.33 -5.49
C VAL A 37 7.49 17.75 -6.19
N LYS A 38 8.61 17.06 -5.94
CA LYS A 38 9.89 17.38 -6.57
C LYS A 38 10.82 16.17 -6.65
N GLN A 39 11.27 15.87 -7.85
CA GLN A 39 12.40 14.97 -8.11
C GLN A 39 13.71 15.77 -8.15
N TYR A 40 14.79 15.22 -7.60
CA TYR A 40 16.15 15.77 -7.69
C TYR A 40 16.98 14.98 -8.69
N ASN A 41 18.07 15.56 -9.19
CA ASN A 41 18.95 14.90 -10.16
C ASN A 41 19.50 13.57 -9.62
N THR A 42 19.44 12.51 -10.44
CA THR A 42 19.98 11.19 -10.13
C THR A 42 21.50 11.25 -9.94
N ARG A 43 22.01 10.53 -8.93
CA ARG A 43 23.44 10.42 -8.60
C ARG A 43 23.76 8.96 -8.28
N GLY A 44 24.66 8.33 -9.03
CA GLY A 44 25.08 6.93 -8.79
C GLY A 44 23.92 5.93 -8.76
N GLY A 45 22.94 6.06 -9.67
CA GLY A 45 21.72 5.24 -9.69
C GLY A 45 20.65 5.62 -8.64
N TRP A 46 20.93 6.57 -7.75
CA TRP A 46 19.97 7.01 -6.73
C TRP A 46 19.32 8.35 -7.08
N THR A 47 17.99 8.39 -7.00
CA THR A 47 17.18 9.59 -7.22
C THR A 47 16.48 9.96 -5.92
N LEU A 48 16.70 11.16 -5.41
CA LEU A 48 15.97 11.69 -4.25
C LEU A 48 14.65 12.31 -4.71
N HIS A 49 13.58 12.05 -3.98
CA HIS A 49 12.24 12.56 -4.21
C HIS A 49 11.71 13.24 -2.95
N ARG A 50 11.04 14.38 -3.15
CA ARG A 50 10.26 15.07 -2.13
C ARG A 50 8.78 14.80 -2.34
N LEU A 51 8.15 14.26 -1.31
CA LEU A 51 6.73 13.96 -1.25
C LEU A 51 5.92 15.16 -0.74
N ALA A 52 4.64 15.25 -1.13
CA ALA A 52 3.69 16.25 -0.65
C ALA A 52 3.48 16.13 0.87
N THR A 53 3.13 14.92 1.30
CA THR A 53 2.86 14.55 2.70
C THR A 53 4.02 13.76 3.29
N ALA A 54 4.04 13.60 4.62
CA ALA A 54 5.07 12.84 5.31
C ALA A 54 4.62 11.38 5.44
N THR A 55 5.03 10.53 4.51
CA THR A 55 4.56 9.15 4.43
C THR A 55 5.43 8.21 5.26
N GLY A 56 4.81 7.15 5.80
CA GLY A 56 5.50 6.04 6.45
C GLY A 56 6.12 5.09 5.41
N PHE A 57 7.37 4.67 5.63
CA PHE A 57 8.05 3.67 4.80
C PHE A 57 9.12 2.91 5.60
N LEU A 58 9.41 1.68 5.18
CA LEU A 58 10.56 0.92 5.65
C LEU A 58 11.79 1.29 4.81
N CYS A 59 12.87 1.75 5.46
CA CYS A 59 14.11 2.05 4.75
C CYS A 59 14.88 0.76 4.42
N ASN A 60 15.03 0.42 3.14
CA ASN A 60 15.74 -0.78 2.66
C ASN A 60 17.23 -0.83 3.06
N CYS A 61 17.84 0.31 3.42
CA CYS A 61 19.27 0.38 3.79
C CYS A 61 19.55 0.29 5.30
N CYS A 62 18.58 0.60 6.16
CA CYS A 62 18.77 0.51 7.62
C CYS A 62 17.68 -0.29 8.34
N SER A 63 16.77 -0.92 7.59
CA SER A 63 15.65 -1.76 8.06
C SER A 63 14.82 -1.17 9.19
N LYS A 64 14.72 0.16 9.23
CA LYS A 64 13.94 0.90 10.23
C LYS A 64 12.80 1.63 9.54
N GLU A 65 11.63 1.61 10.16
CA GLU A 65 10.51 2.45 9.76
C GLU A 65 10.88 3.94 9.90
N LYS A 66 10.34 4.74 8.99
CA LYS A 66 10.58 6.18 8.86
C LYS A 66 9.27 6.84 8.46
N LYS A 67 9.02 8.04 8.96
CA LYS A 67 7.97 8.93 8.46
C LYS A 67 8.62 10.22 7.99
N ALA A 68 8.64 10.49 6.69
CA ALA A 68 9.33 11.64 6.13
C ALA A 68 8.74 12.10 4.80
N LYS A 69 9.05 13.36 4.42
CA LYS A 69 8.77 13.91 3.08
C LYS A 69 9.91 13.69 2.07
N LEU A 70 10.97 12.96 2.44
CA LEU A 70 12.14 12.73 1.59
C LEU A 70 12.47 11.23 1.54
N VAL A 71 12.40 10.66 0.35
CA VAL A 71 12.71 9.26 0.05
C VAL A 71 13.63 9.19 -1.16
N ALA A 72 14.59 8.28 -1.16
CA ALA A 72 15.43 8.00 -2.32
C ALA A 72 15.06 6.65 -2.93
N THR A 73 14.86 6.61 -4.24
CA THR A 73 14.67 5.39 -5.03
C THR A 73 15.97 5.04 -5.73
N ARG A 74 16.28 3.75 -5.85
CA ARG A 74 17.35 3.25 -6.71
C ARG A 74 16.79 2.87 -8.08
N ASP A 75 17.38 3.38 -9.14
CA ASP A 75 17.06 3.05 -10.54
C ASP A 75 15.55 3.21 -10.86
N GLY A 76 14.89 4.17 -10.20
CA GLY A 76 13.44 4.44 -10.31
C GLY A 76 12.53 3.48 -9.53
N LEU A 77 13.07 2.47 -8.85
CA LEU A 77 12.31 1.45 -8.13
C LEU A 77 11.78 1.99 -6.79
N TRP A 78 10.45 2.08 -6.70
CA TRP A 78 9.73 2.56 -5.50
C TRP A 78 9.59 1.50 -4.41
N ASP A 79 9.79 0.22 -4.71
CA ASP A 79 9.74 -0.86 -3.71
C ASP A 79 10.92 -0.84 -2.73
N LYS A 80 12.02 -0.16 -3.09
CA LYS A 80 13.28 -0.14 -2.35
C LYS A 80 13.63 1.28 -1.89
N LEU A 81 12.71 1.88 -1.12
CA LEU A 81 12.89 3.21 -0.57
C LEU A 81 14.05 3.27 0.42
N CYS A 82 14.86 4.30 0.28
CA CYS A 82 15.96 4.64 1.18
C CYS A 82 15.68 5.99 1.85
N CYS A 83 16.01 6.13 3.13
CA CYS A 83 15.81 7.39 3.84
C CYS A 83 16.93 8.39 3.52
N ASN A 84 16.64 9.69 3.63
CA ASN A 84 17.60 10.76 3.31
C ASN A 84 18.98 10.61 4.00
N ALA A 85 19.01 10.12 5.24
CA ALA A 85 20.27 9.89 5.97
C ALA A 85 21.11 8.76 5.35
N CYS A 86 20.49 7.63 5.03
CA CYS A 86 21.19 6.52 4.35
C CYS A 86 21.58 6.90 2.92
N TYR A 87 20.77 7.67 2.20
CA TYR A 87 21.11 8.23 0.90
C TYR A 87 22.35 9.13 0.97
N GLY A 88 22.43 10.05 1.94
CA GLY A 88 23.60 10.89 2.16
C GLY A 88 24.87 10.08 2.47
N GLN A 89 24.75 9.02 3.28
CA GLN A 89 25.86 8.10 3.56
C GLN A 89 26.31 7.35 2.29
N LEU A 90 25.37 6.80 1.52
CA LEU A 90 25.66 6.10 0.26
C LEU A 90 26.42 7.00 -0.73
N LEU A 91 25.97 8.24 -0.92
CA LEU A 91 26.66 9.21 -1.76
C LEU A 91 28.05 9.61 -1.23
N SER A 92 28.27 9.52 0.08
CA SER A 92 29.57 9.84 0.70
C SER A 92 30.59 8.70 0.52
N THR A 93 30.12 7.45 0.45
CA THR A 93 30.95 6.26 0.23
C THR A 93 31.23 5.99 -1.26
N GLN A 94 30.38 6.45 -2.18
CA GLN A 94 30.52 6.28 -3.64
C GLN A 94 31.47 7.33 -4.27
N LYS A 95 32.66 7.49 -3.69
CA LYS A 95 33.75 8.33 -4.23
C LYS A 95 34.70 7.54 -5.13
#